data_AF-A0A9E9D7Q5-F1
#
_entry.id   AF-A0A9E9D7Q5-F1
#
_cell.length_a   1.000
_cell.length_b   1.000
_cell.length_c   1.000
_cell.angle_alpha   90.00
_cell.angle_beta   90.00
_cell.angle_gamma   90.00
#
_symmetry.space_group_name_H-M   'P 1'
#
loop_
_entity.id
_entity.type
_entity.pdbx_description
1 polymer ?
#
loop_
_entity_poly.entity_id
_entity_poly.type
_entity_poly.pdbx_seq_one_letter_code
_entity_poly.pdbx_strand_id
1 'polypeptide(L)'
;MTVKALIPVRRNLVAPLGHKPTNSHTNGGGHQAVMVGTAVRRLTPRECERLQGFPDDYTSINLPKRNRHGNVTRSPLAADGPRYKALGNSMAVNVMRWIGGRIQSVENLEIEKAA
;
A
#
# COMPACT_ATOMS: atom_id res chain seq x y z
N MET A 1 5.40 14.70 -1.66
CA MET A 1 4.70 13.89 -2.69
C MET A 1 4.01 12.73 -2.00
N THR A 2 2.67 12.72 -1.93
CA THR A 2 1.93 11.57 -1.37
C THR A 2 1.88 10.49 -2.44
N VAL A 3 2.47 9.33 -2.19
CA VAL A 3 2.35 8.15 -3.06
C VAL A 3 0.88 7.70 -3.06
N LYS A 4 0.06 8.28 -3.94
CA LYS A 4 -1.25 7.73 -4.32
C LYS A 4 -1.00 6.68 -5.40
N ALA A 5 -0.43 5.55 -5.00
CA ALA A 5 -0.44 4.40 -5.88
C ALA A 5 -1.89 3.89 -5.96
N LEU A 6 -2.40 3.85 -7.17
CA LEU A 6 -3.76 3.48 -7.53
C LEU A 6 -3.68 2.12 -8.22
N ILE A 7 -4.23 1.07 -7.60
CA ILE A 7 -4.23 -0.28 -8.17
C ILE A 7 -5.61 -0.62 -8.76
N PRO A 8 -5.66 -1.27 -9.94
CA PRO A 8 -6.90 -1.79 -10.50
C PRO A 8 -7.42 -2.98 -9.65
N VAL A 9 -8.68 -2.90 -9.26
CA VAL A 9 -9.45 -3.96 -8.60
C VAL A 9 -10.53 -4.45 -9.54
N ARG A 10 -10.66 -5.78 -9.70
CA ARG A 10 -11.78 -6.39 -10.41
C ARG A 10 -13.05 -6.23 -9.58
N ARG A 11 -14.02 -5.46 -10.07
CA ARG A 11 -15.34 -5.36 -9.46
C ARG A 11 -16.28 -6.25 -10.27
N ASN A 12 -16.75 -7.35 -9.68
CA ASN A 12 -17.87 -8.09 -10.27
C ASN A 12 -19.12 -7.22 -10.09
N LEU A 13 -19.45 -6.45 -11.12
CA LEU A 13 -20.71 -5.72 -11.19
C LEU A 13 -21.75 -6.66 -11.78
N VAL A 14 -22.53 -7.32 -10.93
CA VAL A 14 -23.83 -7.84 -11.38
C VAL A 14 -24.73 -6.62 -11.50
N ALA A 15 -24.88 -6.09 -12.71
CA ALA A 15 -25.83 -5.03 -12.98
C ALA A 15 -27.24 -5.65 -13.04
N PRO A 16 -28.20 -5.27 -12.19
CA PRO A 16 -29.59 -5.56 -12.46
C PRO A 16 -29.99 -4.70 -13.67
N LEU A 17 -30.07 -5.32 -14.84
CA LEU A 17 -30.70 -4.72 -16.02
C LEU A 17 -32.16 -4.42 -15.66
N GLY A 18 -32.44 -3.16 -15.31
CA GLY A 18 -33.78 -2.63 -15.17
C GLY A 18 -34.44 -2.50 -16.54
N HIS A 19 -34.89 -3.62 -17.10
CA HIS A 19 -35.79 -3.64 -18.25
C HIS A 19 -37.11 -4.28 -17.80
N LYS A 20 -38.21 -3.52 -17.88
CA LYS A 20 -39.56 -4.05 -17.64
C LYS A 20 -39.82 -5.21 -18.61
N PRO A 21 -40.34 -6.37 -18.17
CA PRO A 21 -40.58 -7.48 -19.09
C PRO A 21 -41.75 -7.10 -20.01
N THR A 22 -41.44 -6.88 -21.28
CA THR A 22 -42.43 -6.98 -22.35
C THR A 22 -42.32 -8.38 -22.94
N ASN A 23 -43.45 -9.09 -22.92
CA ASN A 23 -43.59 -10.47 -23.35
C ASN A 23 -42.95 -10.70 -24.72
N SER A 24 -41.79 -11.35 -24.75
CA SER A 24 -41.19 -11.86 -25.98
C SER A 24 -40.47 -13.19 -25.71
N HIS A 25 -41.08 -14.24 -26.24
CA HIS A 25 -40.56 -15.56 -26.58
C HIS A 25 -39.26 -16.02 -25.90
N THR A 26 -39.40 -17.04 -25.06
CA THR A 26 -38.30 -17.86 -24.53
C THR A 26 -37.56 -18.56 -25.66
N ASN A 27 -36.44 -18.01 -26.12
CA ASN A 27 -35.45 -18.72 -26.92
C ASN A 27 -34.04 -18.22 -26.60
N GLY A 28 -33.15 -19.16 -26.27
CA GLY A 28 -31.69 -18.96 -26.28
C GLY A 28 -31.09 -18.66 -24.92
N GLY A 29 -30.20 -19.55 -24.46
CA GLY A 29 -29.50 -19.48 -23.18
C GLY A 29 -28.95 -18.08 -22.87
N GLY A 30 -29.47 -17.49 -21.80
CA GLY A 30 -28.95 -16.25 -21.23
C GLY A 30 -27.60 -16.53 -20.59
N HIS A 31 -26.52 -16.43 -21.37
CA HIS A 31 -25.21 -16.23 -20.79
C HIS A 31 -25.25 -14.94 -19.99
N GLN A 32 -25.25 -15.04 -18.66
CA GLN A 32 -25.04 -13.91 -17.76
C GLN A 32 -23.67 -13.31 -18.10
N ALA A 33 -23.66 -12.27 -18.95
CA ALA A 33 -22.46 -11.52 -19.24
C ALA A 33 -22.06 -10.78 -17.97
N VAL A 34 -21.12 -11.34 -17.21
CA VAL A 34 -20.51 -10.65 -16.07
C VAL A 34 -19.69 -9.49 -16.64
N MET A 35 -20.24 -8.28 -16.63
CA MET A 35 -19.45 -7.08 -16.89
C MET A 35 -18.48 -6.90 -15.71
N VAL A 36 -17.23 -7.34 -15.92
CA VAL A 36 -16.15 -7.08 -14.98
C VAL A 36 -15.70 -5.63 -15.15
N GLY A 37 -16.25 -4.74 -14.33
CA GLY A 37 -15.78 -3.35 -14.28
C GLY A 37 -14.41 -3.27 -13.58
N THR A 38 -13.46 -2.58 -14.18
CA THR A 38 -12.21 -2.21 -13.50
C THR A 38 -12.46 -1.01 -12.61
N ALA A 39 -12.37 -1.18 -11.28
CA ALA A 39 -12.37 -0.07 -10.33
C ALA A 39 -10.93 0.23 -9.91
N VAL A 40 -10.63 1.47 -9.52
CA VAL A 40 -9.30 1.85 -9.06
C VAL A 40 -9.38 2.21 -7.58
N ARG A 41 -8.54 1.58 -6.73
CA ARG A 41 -8.43 1.93 -5.29
C ARG A 41 -7.02 2.38 -4.94
N ARG A 42 -6.90 3.12 -3.84
CA ARG A 42 -5.60 3.47 -3.27
C ARG A 42 -4.95 2.24 -2.64
N LEU A 43 -3.63 2.17 -2.72
CA LEU A 43 -2.84 1.27 -1.91
C LEU A 43 -3.05 1.55 -0.43
N THR A 44 -3.15 0.49 0.36
CA THR A 44 -3.08 0.53 1.82
C THR A 44 -1.64 0.78 2.25
N PRO A 45 -1.41 1.28 3.48
CA PRO A 45 -0.04 1.49 3.97
C PRO A 45 0.77 0.19 4.02
N ARG A 46 0.13 -0.95 4.32
CA ARG A 46 0.77 -2.27 4.36
C ARG A 46 1.24 -2.75 2.98
N GLU A 47 0.46 -2.45 1.94
CA GLU A 47 0.89 -2.72 0.56
C GLU A 47 2.10 -1.84 0.19
N CYS A 48 2.11 -0.56 0.60
CA CYS A 48 3.25 0.33 0.41
C CYS A 48 4.50 -0.11 1.20
N GLU A 49 4.35 -0.64 2.41
CA GLU A 49 5.44 -1.24 3.20
C GLU A 49 6.11 -2.38 2.43
N ARG A 50 5.31 -3.33 1.95
CA ARG A 50 5.79 -4.46 1.15
C ARG A 50 6.44 -4.05 -0.16
N LEU A 51 5.90 -3.05 -0.85
CA LEU A 51 6.50 -2.51 -2.08
C LEU A 51 7.89 -1.92 -1.82
N GLN A 52 8.11 -1.33 -0.65
CA GLN A 52 9.42 -0.79 -0.27
C GLN A 52 10.35 -1.83 0.37
N GLY A 53 9.85 -3.02 0.71
CA GLY A 53 10.60 -4.08 1.38
C GLY A 53 10.65 -3.95 2.90
N PHE A 54 9.76 -3.14 3.50
CA PHE A 54 9.61 -3.09 4.95
C PHE A 54 8.84 -4.32 5.48
N PRO A 55 9.10 -4.75 6.72
CA PRO A 55 8.25 -5.71 7.41
C PRO A 55 6.79 -5.24 7.48
N ASP A 56 5.86 -6.19 7.59
CA ASP A 56 4.46 -5.86 7.79
C ASP A 56 4.26 -5.06 9.08
N ASP A 57 3.46 -3.99 9.01
CA ASP A 57 3.14 -3.10 10.14
C ASP A 57 4.33 -2.31 10.68
N TYR A 58 5.40 -2.18 9.90
CA TYR A 58 6.59 -1.41 10.27
C TYR A 58 6.28 0.05 10.61
N THR A 59 5.30 0.66 9.92
CA THR A 59 4.91 2.06 10.19
C THR A 59 3.73 2.20 11.14
N SER A 60 3.18 1.09 11.64
CA SER A 60 2.06 1.04 12.61
C SER A 60 2.55 1.33 14.04
N ILE A 61 3.27 2.43 14.23
CA ILE A 61 3.85 2.81 15.52
C ILE A 61 2.93 3.73 16.34
N ASN A 62 3.06 3.70 17.66
CA ASN A 62 2.38 4.63 18.56
C ASN A 62 3.08 6.01 18.47
N LEU A 63 2.41 6.98 17.85
CA LEU A 63 2.97 8.33 17.70
C LEU A 63 2.60 9.22 18.90
N PRO A 64 3.53 10.07 19.37
CA PRO A 64 3.21 11.12 20.32
C PRO A 64 2.26 12.12 19.65
N LYS A 65 1.08 12.30 20.23
CA LYS A 65 0.12 13.31 19.82
C LYS A 65 0.17 14.47 20.81
N ARG A 66 0.59 15.62 20.30
CA ARG A 66 0.61 16.87 21.06
C ARG A 66 -0.76 17.52 20.96
N ASN A 67 -1.38 17.81 22.09
CA ASN A 67 -2.60 18.59 22.11
C ASN A 67 -2.28 20.09 21.92
N ARG A 68 -3.32 20.92 21.71
CA ARG A 68 -3.18 22.37 21.55
C ARG A 68 -2.51 23.05 22.77
N HIS A 69 -2.59 22.41 23.93
CA HIS A 69 -2.03 22.88 25.20
C HIS A 69 -0.59 22.39 25.45
N GLY A 70 0.05 21.76 24.45
CA GLY A 70 1.43 21.30 24.54
C GLY A 70 1.65 19.98 25.26
N ASN A 71 0.60 19.36 25.80
CA ASN A 71 0.67 18.08 26.47
C ASN A 71 0.85 16.95 25.45
N VAL A 72 1.82 16.08 25.69
CA VAL A 72 2.17 14.95 24.81
C VAL A 72 1.53 13.68 25.36
N THR A 73 0.54 13.15 24.63
CA THR A 73 -0.10 11.89 24.96
C THR A 73 0.29 10.84 23.92
N ARG A 74 0.41 9.57 24.32
CA ARG A 74 0.54 8.47 23.36
C ARG A 74 -0.80 8.31 22.63
N SER A 75 -0.79 8.49 21.31
CA SER A 75 -1.96 8.22 20.48
C SER A 75 -2.07 6.71 20.22
N PRO A 76 -3.28 6.17 19.98
CA PRO A 76 -3.43 4.90 19.26
C PRO A 76 -2.70 4.95 17.90
N LEU A 77 -2.47 3.76 17.32
CA LEU A 77 -1.71 3.50 16.09
C LEU A 77 -1.70 4.66 15.09
N ALA A 78 -0.54 4.94 14.52
CA ALA A 78 -0.36 5.98 13.51
C ALA A 78 -1.47 5.98 12.46
N ALA A 79 -2.15 7.12 12.30
CA ALA A 79 -3.13 7.31 11.25
C ALA A 79 -2.50 7.13 9.86
N ASP A 80 -3.31 6.78 8.86
CA ASP A 80 -2.82 6.45 7.52
C ASP A 80 -2.06 7.59 6.83
N GLY A 81 -2.46 8.85 7.06
CA GLY A 81 -1.79 10.03 6.49
C GLY A 81 -0.30 10.11 6.85
N PRO A 82 0.05 10.15 8.16
CA PRO A 82 1.43 10.04 8.63
C PRO A 82 2.18 8.83 8.08
N ARG A 83 1.52 7.66 7.99
CA ARG A 83 2.14 6.44 7.44
C ARG A 83 2.53 6.60 5.97
N TYR A 84 1.63 7.12 5.13
CA TYR A 84 1.94 7.39 3.72
C TYR A 84 3.06 8.43 3.56
N LYS A 85 3.14 9.43 4.43
CA LYS A 85 4.23 10.43 4.40
C LYS A 85 5.57 9.80 4.78
N ALA A 86 5.61 8.98 5.82
CA ALA A 86 6.80 8.28 6.25
C ALA A 86 7.32 7.34 5.15
N LEU A 87 6.45 6.49 4.60
CA LEU A 87 6.79 5.60 3.49
C LEU A 87 7.21 6.40 2.25
N GLY A 88 6.48 7.44 1.87
CA GLY A 88 6.79 8.24 0.69
C GLY A 88 8.12 9.00 0.76
N ASN A 89 8.61 9.30 1.96
CA ASN A 89 9.90 9.95 2.18
C ASN A 89 11.05 8.95 2.45
N SER A 90 10.73 7.66 2.58
CA SER A 90 11.70 6.62 2.87
C SER A 90 12.40 6.15 1.59
N MET A 91 13.45 5.34 1.78
CA MET A 91 14.16 4.65 0.71
C MET A 91 13.74 3.18 0.69
N ALA A 92 13.75 2.57 -0.50
CA ALA A 92 13.46 1.13 -0.64
C ALA A 92 14.55 0.29 0.06
N VAL A 93 14.12 -0.61 0.95
CA VAL A 93 14.99 -1.45 1.80
C VAL A 93 15.93 -2.29 0.94
N ASN A 94 15.44 -2.81 -0.19
CA ASN A 94 16.23 -3.65 -1.09
C ASN A 94 17.47 -2.91 -1.64
N VAL A 95 17.32 -1.62 -1.98
CA VAL A 95 18.42 -0.80 -2.51
C VAL A 95 19.42 -0.50 -1.39
N MET A 96 18.94 -0.09 -0.22
CA MET A 96 19.79 0.22 0.92
C MET A 96 20.57 -1.00 1.42
N ARG A 97 19.96 -2.19 1.40
CA ARG A 97 20.64 -3.45 1.74
C ARG A 97 21.80 -3.75 0.81
N TRP A 98 21.63 -3.52 -0.50
CA TRP A 98 22.69 -3.73 -1.48
C TRP A 98 23.87 -2.77 -1.27
N ILE A 99 23.58 -1.47 -1.10
CA ILE A 99 24.61 -0.45 -0.87
C ILE A 99 25.37 -0.72 0.44
N GLY A 100 24.64 -0.99 1.53
CA GLY A 100 25.23 -1.27 2.84
C GLY A 100 26.18 -2.47 2.83
N GLY A 101 25.85 -3.54 2.10
CA GLY A 101 26.76 -4.68 1.95
C GLY A 101 28.09 -4.33 1.26
N ARG A 102 28.07 -3.37 0.33
CA ARG A 102 29.28 -2.90 -0.35
C ARG A 102 30.13 -2.02 0.54
N ILE A 103 29.49 -1.12 1.30
CA ILE A 103 30.18 -0.30 2.31
C ILE A 103 30.86 -1.22 3.33
N GLN A 104 30.12 -2.19 3.88
CA GLN A 104 30.67 -3.17 4.81
C GLN A 104 31.86 -3.94 4.23
N SER A 105 31.79 -4.31 2.94
CA SER A 105 32.90 -5.01 2.27
C SER A 105 34.17 -4.16 2.24
N VAL A 106 34.04 -2.84 2.05
CA VAL A 106 35.19 -1.92 2.04
C VAL A 106 35.73 -1.70 3.46
N GLU A 107 34.85 -1.47 4.43
CA GLU A 107 35.23 -1.31 5.85
C GLU A 107 36.00 -2.53 6.37
N ASN A 108 35.57 -3.74 6.01
CA ASN A 108 36.26 -4.96 6.42
C ASN A 108 37.69 -5.05 5.85
N LEU A 109 37.91 -4.64 4.59
CA LEU A 109 39.23 -4.60 3.98
C LEU A 109 40.16 -3.57 4.65
N GLU A 110 39.60 -2.46 5.14
CA GLU A 110 40.37 -1.45 5.86
C GLU A 110 40.78 -1.96 7.25
N ILE A 111 39.90 -2.68 7.95
CA ILE A 111 40.20 -3.31 9.24
C ILE A 111 41.30 -4.37 9.09
N GLU A 112 41.21 -5.25 8.09
CA GLU A 112 42.23 -6.28 7.82
C GLU A 112 43.60 -5.70 7.47
N LYS A 113 43.66 -4.51 6.86
CA LYS A 113 44.92 -3.82 6.58
C LYS A 113 45.52 -3.13 7.81
N ALA A 114 44.69 -2.78 8.78
CA ALA A 114 45.09 -2.11 10.00
C ALA A 114 45.50 -3.08 11.12
N ALA A 115 45.16 -4.37 10.98
CA ALA A 115 45.55 -5.48 11.86
C ALA A 115 46.87 -6.12 11.42
#